data_AF-A0A327JJ37-F1
#
_entry.id   AF-A0A327JJ37-F1
#
_cell.length_a   1.000
_cell.length_b   1.000
_cell.length_c   1.000
_cell.angle_alpha   90.00
_cell.angle_beta   90.00
_cell.angle_gamma   90.00
#
_symmetry.space_group_name_H-M   'P 1'
#
loop_
_entity.id
_entity.type
_entity.pdbx_description
1 polymer ?
#
loop_
_entity_poly.entity_id
_entity_poly.type
_entity_poly.pdbx_seq_one_letter_code
_entity_poly.pdbx_strand_id
1 'polypeptide(L)'
;SAELPGTGERFEGLLPPVVAAPTFAIRKPAVAVFTLQDYVAAGIMSADQAEILRRAVADRRNILVAGGTSTGKTTLTNALLAEVSKSADRVVLIEDTRELQCAAPNLVAMRTKDGVATLSDLVRSSLRLRPDR
;
A
#
# COMPACT_ATOMS: atom_id res chain seq x y z
N SER A 1 -11.37 15.74 -1.08
CA SER A 1 -10.01 15.24 -0.76
C SER A 1 -8.91 16.17 -1.23
N ALA A 2 -7.92 16.38 -0.38
CA ALA A 2 -6.66 17.07 -0.69
C ALA A 2 -5.49 16.39 0.07
N GLU A 3 -4.27 16.79 -0.21
CA GLU A 3 -3.06 16.35 0.48
C GLU A 3 -2.45 17.54 1.24
N LEU A 4 -2.13 17.37 2.53
CA LEU A 4 -1.52 18.43 3.33
C LEU A 4 -0.05 18.66 2.91
N PRO A 5 0.39 19.93 2.82
CA PRO A 5 1.76 20.24 2.46
C PRO A 5 2.75 19.78 3.53
N GLY A 6 3.95 19.37 3.09
CA GLY A 6 5.04 18.92 3.97
C GLY A 6 5.00 17.42 4.24
N THR A 7 3.93 16.93 4.85
CA THR A 7 3.84 15.56 5.39
C THR A 7 2.99 14.60 4.56
N GLY A 8 2.18 15.12 3.64
CA GLY A 8 1.43 14.29 2.68
C GLY A 8 0.20 13.60 3.26
N GLU A 9 -0.30 13.99 4.44
CA GLU A 9 -1.53 13.41 4.97
C GLU A 9 -2.71 13.71 4.06
N ARG A 10 -3.60 12.72 3.96
CA ARG A 10 -4.87 12.90 3.26
C ARG A 10 -5.82 13.71 4.13
N PHE A 11 -6.36 14.78 3.57
CA PHE A 11 -7.37 15.62 4.16
C PHE A 11 -8.70 15.44 3.42
N GLU A 12 -9.77 15.20 4.16
CA GLU A 12 -11.14 15.30 3.66
C GLU A 12 -11.89 16.36 4.47
N GLY A 13 -12.47 17.33 3.79
CA GLY A 13 -13.20 18.43 4.43
C GLY A 13 -14.58 18.60 3.79
N LEU A 14 -15.58 18.84 4.62
CA LEU A 14 -16.98 19.03 4.23
C LEU A 14 -17.49 20.35 4.82
N LEU A 15 -18.27 21.08 4.03
CA LEU A 15 -18.87 22.37 4.41
C LEU A 15 -20.40 22.34 4.25
N PRO A 16 -21.14 23.24 4.94
CA PRO A 16 -22.56 23.42 4.68
C PRO A 16 -22.87 23.72 3.20
N PRO A 17 -24.00 23.23 2.67
CA PRO A 17 -25.08 22.51 3.37
C PRO A 17 -24.90 20.98 3.44
N VAL A 18 -23.78 20.42 2.94
CA VAL A 18 -23.54 18.96 2.94
C VAL A 18 -23.45 18.40 4.37
N VAL A 19 -22.96 19.22 5.29
CA VAL A 19 -22.86 18.95 6.74
C VAL A 19 -23.41 20.15 7.52
N ALA A 20 -23.91 19.94 8.74
CA ALA A 20 -24.50 21.00 9.56
C ALA A 20 -23.49 22.09 9.98
N ALA A 21 -22.23 21.71 10.16
CA ALA A 21 -21.12 22.60 10.48
C ALA A 21 -19.83 22.09 9.78
N PRO A 22 -18.85 22.96 9.50
CA PRO A 22 -17.57 22.56 8.93
C PRO A 22 -16.96 21.36 9.66
N THR A 23 -16.66 20.28 8.94
CA THR A 23 -16.16 19.02 9.49
C THR A 23 -15.01 18.51 8.62
N PHE A 24 -14.01 17.87 9.21
CA PHE A 24 -12.91 17.28 8.45
C PHE A 24 -12.34 16.02 9.10
N ALA A 25 -11.60 15.24 8.31
CA ALA A 25 -10.80 14.10 8.75
C ALA A 25 -9.40 14.18 8.13
N ILE A 26 -8.38 13.80 8.91
CA ILE A 26 -6.99 13.69 8.46
C ILE A 26 -6.55 12.25 8.63
N ARG A 27 -6.11 11.62 7.54
CA ARG A 27 -5.53 10.27 7.56
C ARG A 27 -4.02 10.38 7.42
N LYS A 28 -3.31 9.99 8.48
CA LYS A 28 -1.85 9.96 8.52
C LYS A 28 -1.30 8.76 7.77
N PRO A 29 -0.17 8.89 7.03
CA PRO A 29 0.58 7.76 6.53
C PRO A 29 1.02 6.84 7.67
N ALA A 30 1.15 5.55 7.37
CA ALA A 30 1.75 4.61 8.31
C ALA A 30 3.23 5.01 8.56
N VAL A 31 3.60 5.18 9.83
CA VAL A 31 4.96 5.58 10.21
C VAL A 31 5.90 4.37 10.29
N ALA A 32 5.39 3.19 10.65
CA ALA A 32 6.16 1.97 10.79
C ALA A 32 5.68 0.89 9.81
N VAL A 33 6.63 0.25 9.13
CA VAL A 33 6.39 -0.98 8.38
C VAL A 33 6.49 -2.14 9.37
N PHE A 34 5.38 -2.82 9.61
CA PHE A 34 5.36 -4.07 10.37
C PHE A 34 5.84 -5.21 9.47
N THR A 35 6.79 -6.01 9.95
CA THR A 35 7.28 -7.20 9.28
C THR A 35 6.38 -8.40 9.59
N LEU A 36 6.47 -9.48 8.80
CA LEU A 36 5.80 -10.73 9.13
C LEU A 36 6.24 -11.28 10.50
N GLN A 37 7.48 -11.01 10.91
CA GLN A 37 7.98 -11.41 12.22
C GLN A 37 7.28 -10.64 13.35
N ASP A 38 6.92 -9.37 13.14
CA ASP A 38 6.17 -8.59 14.12
C ASP A 38 4.75 -9.14 14.31
N TYR A 39 4.12 -9.62 13.24
CA TYR A 39 2.83 -10.30 13.33
C TYR A 39 2.92 -11.59 14.15
N VAL A 40 4.01 -12.36 13.99
CA VAL A 40 4.27 -13.57 14.79
C VAL A 40 4.51 -13.21 16.26
N ALA A 41 5.36 -12.22 16.52
CA ALA A 41 5.66 -11.76 17.88
C ALA A 41 4.42 -11.22 18.60
N ALA A 42 3.51 -10.57 17.87
CA ALA A 42 2.24 -10.08 18.41
C ALA A 42 1.15 -11.16 18.53
N GLY A 43 1.41 -12.41 18.10
CA GLY A 43 0.43 -13.50 18.13
C GLY A 43 -0.73 -13.35 17.13
N ILE A 44 -0.61 -12.45 16.15
CA ILE A 44 -1.63 -12.21 15.11
C ILE A 44 -1.60 -13.33 14.06
N MET A 45 -0.43 -13.91 13.81
CA MET A 45 -0.26 -15.05 12.91
C MET A 45 0.74 -16.06 13.49
N SER A 46 0.63 -17.33 13.10
CA SER A 46 1.62 -18.33 13.47
C SER A 46 2.91 -18.20 12.65
N ALA A 47 4.02 -18.73 13.18
CA ALA A 47 5.29 -18.79 12.45
C ALA A 47 5.15 -19.55 11.11
N ASP A 48 4.35 -20.62 11.08
CA ASP A 48 4.09 -21.39 9.87
C ASP A 48 3.34 -20.57 8.82
N GLN A 49 2.34 -19.76 9.22
CA GLN A 49 1.63 -18.86 8.32
C GLN A 49 2.56 -17.80 7.72
N ALA A 50 3.42 -17.20 8.55
CA ALA A 50 4.42 -16.24 8.08
C ALA A 50 5.38 -16.88 7.07
N GLU A 51 5.80 -18.13 7.32
CA GLU A 51 6.70 -18.86 6.43
C GLU A 51 6.04 -19.22 5.09
N ILE A 52 4.77 -19.61 5.09
CA ILE A 52 3.99 -19.82 3.86
C ILE A 52 3.96 -18.54 3.01
N LEU A 53 3.75 -17.39 3.63
CA LEU A 53 3.74 -16.10 2.94
C LEU A 53 5.12 -15.72 2.39
N ARG A 54 6.20 -15.93 3.17
CA ARG A 54 7.57 -15.70 2.71
C ARG A 54 7.90 -16.53 1.47
N ARG A 55 7.54 -17.82 1.49
CA ARG A 55 7.73 -18.71 0.34
C ARG A 55 6.88 -18.28 -0.85
N ALA A 56 5.62 -17.91 -0.63
CA ALA A 56 4.77 -17.42 -1.70
C ALA A 56 5.34 -16.16 -2.38
N VAL A 57 5.94 -15.25 -1.61
CA VAL A 57 6.64 -14.06 -2.14
C VAL A 57 7.89 -14.44 -2.93
N ALA A 58 8.70 -15.36 -2.41
CA ALA A 58 9.91 -15.84 -3.07
C ALA A 58 9.59 -16.57 -4.39
N ASP A 59 8.54 -17.39 -4.41
CA ASP A 59 8.03 -18.12 -5.56
C ASP A 59 7.28 -17.22 -6.57
N ARG A 60 7.23 -15.90 -6.34
CA ARG A 60 6.51 -14.92 -7.17
C ARG A 60 5.02 -15.23 -7.36
N ARG A 61 4.36 -15.78 -6.34
CA ARG A 61 2.92 -16.09 -6.41
C ARG A 61 2.08 -14.82 -6.34
N ASN A 62 0.93 -14.85 -7.01
CA ASN A 62 -0.07 -13.80 -6.88
C ASN A 62 -0.75 -13.89 -5.51
N ILE A 63 -0.71 -12.79 -4.74
CA ILE A 63 -1.28 -12.72 -3.39
C ILE A 63 -2.33 -11.61 -3.35
N LEU A 64 -3.54 -11.93 -2.90
CA LEU A 64 -4.62 -10.98 -2.65
C LEU A 64 -4.84 -10.86 -1.13
N VAL A 65 -4.68 -9.65 -0.59
CA VAL A 65 -5.00 -9.34 0.80
C VAL A 65 -6.40 -8.75 0.88
N ALA A 66 -7.34 -9.47 1.49
CA ALA A 66 -8.75 -9.10 1.59
C ALA A 66 -9.22 -8.99 3.06
N GLY A 67 -10.32 -8.27 3.29
CA GLY A 67 -10.85 -7.99 4.62
C GLY A 67 -11.64 -6.67 4.69
N GLY A 68 -12.33 -6.45 5.80
CA GLY A 68 -13.14 -5.25 6.05
C GLY A 68 -12.31 -3.95 6.05
N THR A 69 -12.98 -2.80 6.04
CA THR A 69 -12.31 -1.50 6.21
C THR A 69 -11.59 -1.48 7.57
N SER A 70 -10.36 -0.95 7.59
CA SER A 70 -9.54 -0.84 8.80
C SER A 70 -9.09 -2.15 9.47
N THR A 71 -9.14 -3.30 8.78
CA THR A 71 -8.68 -4.60 9.32
C THR A 71 -7.19 -4.90 9.04
N GLY A 72 -6.37 -3.89 8.73
CA GLY A 72 -4.92 -4.07 8.54
C GLY A 72 -4.48 -4.62 7.18
N LYS A 73 -5.31 -4.56 6.13
CA LYS A 73 -4.95 -5.04 4.78
C LYS A 73 -3.67 -4.42 4.25
N THR A 74 -3.64 -3.08 4.17
CA THR A 74 -2.47 -2.33 3.69
C THR A 74 -1.25 -2.58 4.56
N THR A 75 -1.44 -2.76 5.88
CA THR A 75 -0.37 -3.10 6.81
C THR A 75 0.27 -4.45 6.46
N LEU A 76 -0.55 -5.50 6.21
CA LEU A 76 -0.04 -6.80 5.79
C LEU A 76 0.59 -6.74 4.39
N THR A 77 0.03 -5.96 3.46
CA THR A 77 0.65 -5.75 2.15
C THR A 77 2.04 -5.12 2.27
N ASN A 78 2.23 -4.15 3.17
CA ASN A 78 3.55 -3.57 3.45
C ASN A 78 4.52 -4.59 4.06
N ALA A 79 4.04 -5.49 4.92
CA ALA A 79 4.86 -6.60 5.43
C ALA A 79 5.34 -7.53 4.30
N LEU A 80 4.47 -7.83 3.33
CA LEU A 80 4.83 -8.64 2.15
C LEU A 80 5.78 -7.89 1.21
N LEU A 81 5.60 -6.57 1.03
CA LEU A 81 6.53 -5.73 0.26
C LEU A 81 7.92 -5.67 0.91
N ALA A 82 8.01 -5.74 2.25
CA ALA A 82 9.29 -5.86 2.94
C ALA A 82 10.00 -7.17 2.57
N GLU A 83 9.27 -8.28 2.43
CA GLU A 83 9.84 -9.54 1.92
C GLU A 83 10.24 -9.44 0.44
N VAL A 84 9.43 -8.78 -0.41
CA VAL A 84 9.78 -8.52 -1.82
C VAL A 84 11.07 -7.70 -1.93
N SER A 85 11.26 -6.71 -1.05
CA SER A 85 12.43 -5.83 -1.10
C SER A 85 13.78 -6.53 -0.86
N LYS A 86 13.75 -7.79 -0.40
CA LYS A 86 14.94 -8.64 -0.24
C LYS A 86 15.43 -9.25 -1.55
N SER A 87 14.65 -9.14 -2.64
CA SER A 87 15.03 -9.60 -3.98
C SER A 87 15.55 -8.44 -4.85
N ALA A 88 15.99 -8.77 -6.07
CA ALA A 88 16.35 -7.80 -7.10
C ALA A 88 15.19 -7.47 -8.06
N ASP A 89 13.95 -7.82 -7.69
CA ASP A 89 12.77 -7.67 -8.53
C ASP A 89 12.51 -6.19 -8.86
N ARG A 90 12.10 -5.93 -10.11
CA ARG A 90 11.52 -4.64 -10.50
C ARG A 90 10.08 -4.55 -10.01
N VAL A 91 9.82 -3.64 -9.07
CA VAL A 91 8.51 -3.49 -8.44
C VAL A 91 7.81 -2.25 -8.99
N VAL A 92 6.56 -2.40 -9.44
CA VAL A 92 5.70 -1.28 -9.82
C VAL A 92 4.54 -1.14 -8.83
N LEU A 93 4.54 -0.05 -8.04
CA LEU A 93 3.41 0.28 -7.18
C LEU A 93 2.43 1.17 -7.92
N ILE A 94 1.14 0.86 -7.79
CA ILE A 94 0.04 1.62 -8.38
C ILE A 94 -1.00 1.87 -7.30
N GLU A 95 -1.17 3.12 -6.90
CA GLU A 95 -2.07 3.50 -5.82
C GLU A 95 -2.91 4.73 -6.16
N ASP A 96 -4.05 4.87 -5.49
CA ASP A 96 -4.83 6.11 -5.52
C ASP A 96 -4.31 7.09 -4.45
N THR A 97 -4.19 6.62 -3.21
CA THR A 97 -3.53 7.32 -2.10
C THR A 97 -2.25 6.58 -1.76
N ARG A 98 -1.14 7.29 -1.53
CA ARG A 98 0.14 6.67 -1.14
C ARG A 98 0.06 6.08 0.25
N GLU A 99 0.02 4.77 0.35
CA GLU A 99 0.02 4.04 1.62
C GLU A 99 1.07 2.93 1.66
N LEU A 100 1.45 2.43 0.47
CA LEU A 100 2.42 1.35 0.35
C LEU A 100 3.84 1.86 0.54
N GLN A 101 4.61 1.09 1.28
CA GLN A 101 6.00 1.35 1.62
C GLN A 101 6.83 0.17 1.13
N CYS A 102 7.66 0.40 0.12
CA CYS A 102 8.53 -0.61 -0.47
C CYS A 102 9.96 -0.08 -0.56
N ALA A 103 10.90 -0.84 0.00
CA ALA A 103 12.33 -0.53 -0.05
C ALA A 103 13.07 -1.23 -1.21
N ALA A 104 12.34 -1.83 -2.15
CA ALA A 104 12.95 -2.51 -3.29
C ALA A 104 13.86 -1.54 -4.07
N PRO A 105 15.10 -1.91 -4.40
CA PRO A 105 16.03 -1.00 -5.09
C PRO A 105 15.51 -0.54 -6.47
N ASN A 106 14.77 -1.39 -7.17
CA ASN A 106 14.24 -1.14 -8.50
C ASN A 106 12.73 -0.85 -8.47
N LEU A 107 12.36 0.26 -7.83
CA LEU A 107 10.99 0.69 -7.60
C LEU A 107 10.52 1.77 -8.59
N VAL A 108 9.34 1.58 -9.16
CA VAL A 108 8.56 2.65 -9.81
C VAL A 108 7.24 2.80 -9.08
N ALA A 109 7.02 3.93 -8.40
CA ALA A 109 5.76 4.22 -7.72
C ALA A 109 4.93 5.20 -8.56
N MET A 110 3.75 4.74 -9.00
CA MET A 110 2.78 5.53 -9.75
C MET A 110 1.54 5.77 -8.90
N ARG A 111 0.94 6.95 -9.07
CA ARG A 111 -0.34 7.28 -8.44
C ARG A 111 -1.34 7.83 -9.44
N THR A 112 -2.61 7.63 -9.16
CA THR A 112 -3.69 8.30 -9.90
C THR A 112 -3.54 9.81 -9.79
N LYS A 113 -4.11 10.51 -10.77
CA LYS A 113 -4.25 11.95 -10.73
C LYS A 113 -5.50 12.33 -11.51
N ASP A 114 -6.43 13.01 -10.86
CA ASP A 114 -7.70 13.41 -11.45
C ASP A 114 -7.49 14.16 -12.77
N GLY A 115 -8.22 13.72 -13.80
CA GLY A 115 -8.11 14.25 -15.16
C GLY A 115 -6.82 13.91 -15.91
N VAL A 116 -5.89 13.16 -15.31
CA VAL A 116 -4.59 12.83 -15.90
C VAL A 116 -4.39 11.32 -16.07
N ALA A 117 -4.64 10.52 -15.03
CA ALA A 117 -4.46 9.07 -15.08
C ALA A 117 -5.33 8.34 -14.06
N THR A 118 -6.11 7.36 -14.53
CA THR A 118 -6.86 6.41 -13.70
C THR A 118 -6.00 5.20 -13.32
N LEU A 119 -6.43 4.39 -12.33
CA LEU A 119 -5.75 3.13 -12.01
C LEU A 119 -5.59 2.23 -13.24
N SER A 120 -6.62 2.15 -14.09
CA SER A 120 -6.59 1.35 -15.32
C SER A 120 -5.53 1.85 -16.31
N ASP A 121 -5.36 3.16 -16.42
CA ASP A 121 -4.33 3.76 -17.29
C ASP A 121 -2.93 3.42 -16.78
N LEU A 122 -2.72 3.50 -15.46
CA LEU A 122 -1.45 3.17 -14.81
C LEU A 122 -1.11 1.69 -14.94
N VAL A 123 -2.09 0.79 -14.78
CA VAL A 123 -1.91 -0.64 -15.01
C VAL A 123 -1.53 -0.92 -16.47
N ARG A 124 -2.20 -0.28 -17.44
CA ARG A 124 -1.83 -0.43 -18.86
C ARG A 124 -0.41 0.07 -19.15
N SER A 125 0.00 1.17 -18.50
CA SER A 125 1.36 1.71 -18.60
C SER A 125 2.40 0.76 -18.01
N SER A 126 2.12 0.16 -16.84
CA SER A 126 3.06 -0.73 -16.14
C SER A 126 3.46 -1.95 -16.96
N LEU A 127 2.58 -2.47 -17.81
CA LEU A 127 2.89 -3.58 -18.73
C LEU A 127 4.07 -3.28 -19.67
N ARG A 128 4.34 -2.00 -19.95
CA ARG A 128 5.47 -1.56 -20.79
C ARG A 128 6.75 -1.32 -19.98
N LEU A 129 6.66 -1.33 -18.64
CA LEU A 129 7.78 -1.11 -17.74
C LEU A 129 8.53 -2.39 -17.36
N ARG A 130 8.09 -3.56 -17.88
CA ARG A 130 8.63 -4.89 -17.55
C ARG A 130 8.77 -5.15 -16.03
N PRO A 131 7.68 -5.04 -15.25
CA PRO A 131 7.72 -5.37 -13.83
C PRO A 131 7.95 -6.86 -13.59
N ASP A 132 8.66 -7.19 -12.51
CA ASP A 132 8.67 -8.52 -11.90
C ASP A 132 7.55 -8.67 -10.85
N ARG A 133 7.05 -7.55 -10.31
CA ARG A 133 5.98 -7.44 -9.30
C ARG A 133 5.07 -6.26 -9.58
#